data_AF-A0A4U9XSH9-F1
#
_entry.id   AF-A0A4U9XSH9-F1
#
_cell.length_a   1.000
_cell.length_b   1.000
_cell.length_c   1.000
_cell.angle_alpha   90.00
_cell.angle_beta   90.00
_cell.angle_gamma   90.00
#
_symmetry.space_group_name_H-M   'P 1'
#
loop_
_entity.id
_entity.type
_entity.pdbx_description
1 polymer ?
#
loop_
_entity_poly.entity_id
_entity_poly.type
_entity_poly.pdbx_seq_one_letter_code
_entity_poly.pdbx_strand_id
1 'polypeptide(L)'
;MAVLKKVVFFSLEIIVFTVFIFNLATLFPIPYLGSIANHYTVPYVRIWLPLLFILCVISLYVSLTHKKSKWPLVNAIIASLSLMMGIYIILMIQTHVNQLGGGISFFKSYQVEDTSGISVDVKTYSSSELGDVKLNVYYKENNVKNKPVLVYIHGGGWIAGHRSSHSYYWKSFARDNYVVVSLDYDLSNKERHLSDSTEKQLTKGFAWIANNIENYGGSTERLYTTGVSAGGNLALELSYKINSGVYKWADGTRLPKITAVAVSYPVASPKAFYENSDLVKGDIAKYMVVSYLGGRPDQLPHKYAQLTPKNAISPQSPPTLLMAGQRDTLVPQEPTYHLAQVLTEKKIPNKLVIIPFTNHAYDRINGNLGSQAYLKLSKDWFKTYPEKADGHKQ
;
A
#
# COMPACT_ATOMS: atom_id res chain seq x y z
N MET A 1 5.08 -45.36 16.89
CA MET A 1 4.24 -44.36 17.61
C MET A 1 5.04 -43.35 18.44
N ALA A 2 6.09 -43.75 19.18
CA ALA A 2 6.89 -42.82 20.00
C ALA A 2 7.73 -41.81 19.21
N VAL A 3 8.33 -42.23 18.08
CA VAL A 3 9.13 -41.36 17.19
C VAL A 3 8.26 -40.26 16.59
N LEU A 4 7.08 -40.61 16.08
CA LEU A 4 6.12 -39.66 15.50
C LEU A 4 5.70 -38.58 16.52
N LYS A 5 5.44 -38.97 17.78
CA LYS A 5 5.12 -38.01 18.86
C LYS A 5 6.27 -37.01 19.11
N LYS A 6 7.52 -37.50 19.13
CA LYS A 6 8.70 -36.64 19.31
C LYS A 6 8.89 -35.67 18.14
N VAL A 7 8.69 -36.15 16.91
CA VAL A 7 8.80 -35.31 15.70
C VAL A 7 7.74 -34.22 15.70
N VAL A 8 6.48 -34.56 16.00
CA VAL A 8 5.39 -33.57 16.09
C VAL A 8 5.70 -32.51 17.16
N PHE A 9 6.12 -32.93 18.35
CA PHE A 9 6.43 -32.00 19.44
C PHE A 9 7.57 -31.04 19.06
N PHE A 10 8.66 -31.56 18.47
CA PHE A 10 9.78 -30.75 18.01
C PHE A 10 9.37 -29.73 16.92
N SER A 11 8.51 -30.12 15.97
CA SER A 11 8.00 -29.20 14.97
C SER A 11 7.18 -28.06 15.58
N LEU A 12 6.39 -28.33 16.61
CA LEU A 12 5.60 -27.30 17.31
C LEU A 12 6.49 -26.30 18.06
N GLU A 13 7.60 -26.76 18.63
CA GLU A 13 8.59 -25.90 19.30
C GLU A 13 9.27 -24.96 18.33
N ILE A 14 9.66 -25.46 17.14
CA ILE A 14 10.22 -24.63 16.08
C ILE A 14 9.26 -23.50 15.72
N ILE A 15 7.96 -23.79 15.62
CA ILE A 15 6.94 -22.77 15.33
C ILE A 15 6.88 -21.72 16.45
N VAL A 16 6.78 -22.14 17.72
CA VAL A 16 6.73 -21.22 18.87
C VAL A 16 7.97 -20.32 18.90
N PHE A 17 9.15 -20.91 18.75
CA PHE A 17 10.42 -20.17 18.78
C PHE A 17 10.55 -19.22 17.59
N THR A 18 10.18 -19.64 16.39
CA THR A 18 10.19 -18.79 15.18
C THR A 18 9.28 -17.57 15.37
N VAL A 19 8.04 -17.78 15.82
CA VAL A 19 7.08 -16.69 16.06
C VAL A 19 7.57 -15.76 17.17
N PHE A 20 8.17 -16.31 18.24
CA PHE A 20 8.79 -15.51 19.31
C PHE A 20 9.89 -14.60 18.77
N ILE A 21 10.81 -15.15 17.98
CA ILE A 21 11.91 -14.39 17.36
C ILE A 21 11.38 -13.32 16.40
N PHE A 22 10.32 -13.63 15.65
CA PHE A 22 9.69 -12.66 14.75
C PHE A 22 9.00 -11.54 15.51
N ASN A 23 8.24 -11.85 16.57
CA ASN A 23 7.63 -10.84 17.44
C ASN A 23 8.70 -9.96 18.10
N LEU A 24 9.80 -10.55 18.56
CA LEU A 24 10.92 -9.80 19.14
C LEU A 24 11.55 -8.85 18.11
N ALA A 25 11.80 -9.30 16.89
CA ALA A 25 12.32 -8.46 15.81
C ALA A 25 11.30 -7.43 15.28
N THR A 26 10.01 -7.64 15.54
CA THR A 26 8.97 -6.64 15.29
C THR A 26 8.85 -5.61 16.39
N LEU A 27 9.21 -5.94 17.62
CA LEU A 27 9.29 -4.95 18.71
C LEU A 27 10.61 -4.17 18.68
N PHE A 28 11.71 -4.84 18.40
CA PHE A 28 13.05 -4.27 18.40
C PHE A 28 13.64 -4.32 16.98
N PRO A 29 14.17 -3.22 16.44
CA PRO A 29 14.75 -3.20 15.10
C PRO A 29 16.07 -3.97 15.08
N ILE A 30 16.00 -5.30 14.98
CA ILE A 30 17.15 -6.19 14.85
C ILE A 30 17.58 -6.21 13.38
N PRO A 31 18.85 -5.90 13.04
CA PRO A 31 19.34 -5.97 11.66
C PRO A 31 19.09 -7.32 11.01
N TYR A 32 18.79 -7.35 9.71
CA TYR A 32 18.35 -8.52 8.91
C TYR A 32 17.01 -9.11 9.34
N LEU A 33 16.90 -9.50 10.61
CA LEU A 33 15.74 -10.19 11.14
C LEU A 33 14.49 -9.30 11.15
N GLY A 34 14.62 -8.00 11.44
CA GLY A 34 13.51 -7.05 11.35
C GLY A 34 12.96 -6.90 9.93
N SER A 35 13.84 -6.94 8.91
CA SER A 35 13.45 -6.88 7.50
C SER A 35 12.59 -8.09 7.08
N ILE A 36 12.92 -9.26 7.61
CA ILE A 36 12.17 -10.51 7.39
C ILE A 36 10.93 -10.57 8.28
N ALA A 37 11.08 -10.43 9.59
CA ALA A 37 10.02 -10.58 10.58
C ALA A 37 8.86 -9.62 10.34
N ASN A 38 9.12 -8.33 10.12
CA ASN A 38 8.04 -7.34 9.94
C ASN A 38 7.20 -7.58 8.69
N HIS A 39 7.74 -8.34 7.73
CA HIS A 39 7.02 -8.79 6.54
C HIS A 39 5.92 -9.81 6.86
N TYR A 40 6.11 -10.59 7.93
CA TYR A 40 5.24 -11.70 8.30
C TYR A 40 4.42 -11.43 9.57
N THR A 41 4.99 -10.77 10.58
CA THR A 41 4.38 -10.59 11.89
C THR A 41 3.04 -9.85 11.79
N VAL A 42 3.01 -8.63 11.26
CA VAL A 42 1.76 -7.86 11.20
C VAL A 42 0.79 -8.39 10.14
N PRO A 43 1.21 -8.66 8.88
CA PRO A 43 0.24 -9.00 7.84
C PRO A 43 -0.48 -10.33 8.07
N TYR A 44 0.15 -11.29 8.75
CA TYR A 44 -0.37 -12.64 8.96
C TYR A 44 -0.83 -12.90 10.40
N VAL A 45 -0.97 -11.86 11.23
CA VAL A 45 -1.33 -11.96 12.65
C VAL A 45 -2.59 -12.77 12.93
N ARG A 46 -3.58 -12.70 12.04
CA ARG A 46 -4.82 -13.48 12.14
C ARG A 46 -4.64 -14.99 12.06
N ILE A 47 -3.50 -15.46 11.52
CA ILE A 47 -3.18 -16.89 11.38
C ILE A 47 -2.34 -17.35 12.56
N TRP A 48 -1.21 -16.68 12.83
CA TRP A 48 -0.26 -17.16 13.81
C TRP A 48 -0.67 -16.87 15.26
N LEU A 49 -1.46 -15.83 15.55
CA LEU A 49 -1.84 -15.52 16.92
C LEU A 49 -2.78 -16.57 17.54
N PRO A 50 -3.87 -17.03 16.88
CA PRO A 50 -4.68 -18.13 17.40
C PRO A 50 -3.90 -19.44 17.48
N LEU A 51 -3.04 -19.73 16.49
CA LEU A 51 -2.18 -20.91 16.51
C LEU A 51 -1.26 -20.87 17.74
N LEU A 52 -0.60 -19.73 17.99
CA LEU A 52 0.28 -19.54 19.13
C LEU A 52 -0.46 -19.69 20.46
N PHE A 53 -1.70 -19.20 20.56
CA PHE A 53 -2.55 -19.43 21.74
C PHE A 53 -2.81 -20.92 21.97
N ILE A 54 -3.20 -21.67 20.93
CA ILE A 54 -3.41 -23.12 21.02
C ILE A 54 -2.12 -23.83 21.46
N LEU A 55 -0.97 -23.48 20.87
CA LEU A 55 0.33 -24.06 21.21
C LEU A 55 0.75 -23.72 22.64
N CYS A 56 0.43 -22.53 23.13
CA CYS A 56 0.64 -22.12 24.51
C CYS A 56 -0.16 -23.00 25.48
N VAL A 57 -1.46 -23.21 25.20
CA VAL A 57 -2.34 -24.04 26.03
C VAL A 57 -1.88 -25.50 26.05
N ILE A 58 -1.53 -26.07 24.88
CA ILE A 58 -1.02 -27.43 24.77
C ILE A 58 0.29 -27.59 25.56
N SER A 59 1.22 -26.64 25.41
CA SER A 59 2.51 -26.67 26.10
C SER A 59 2.34 -26.59 27.61
N LEU A 60 1.43 -25.72 28.08
CA LEU A 60 1.09 -25.61 29.49
C LEU A 60 0.49 -26.92 30.02
N TYR A 61 -0.48 -27.51 29.32
CA TYR A 61 -1.07 -28.79 29.71
C TYR A 61 -0.04 -29.93 29.79
N VAL A 62 0.86 -30.04 28.80
CA VAL A 62 1.93 -31.04 28.80
C VAL A 62 2.89 -30.78 29.96
N SER A 63 3.21 -29.51 30.28
CA SER A 63 4.09 -29.17 31.41
C SER A 63 3.51 -29.59 32.76
N LEU A 64 2.19 -29.52 32.93
CA LEU A 64 1.51 -29.92 34.16
C LEU A 64 1.40 -31.45 34.30
N THR A 65 1.32 -32.17 33.18
CA THR A 65 1.10 -33.63 33.16
C THR A 65 2.40 -34.45 33.00
N HIS A 66 3.48 -33.88 32.47
CA HIS A 66 4.77 -34.56 32.27
C HIS A 66 5.89 -33.95 33.12
N LYS A 67 5.83 -34.23 34.44
CA LYS A 67 6.80 -33.72 35.43
C LYS A 67 8.25 -34.21 35.26
N LYS A 68 8.50 -35.19 34.39
CA LYS A 68 9.85 -35.72 34.14
C LYS A 68 10.76 -34.76 33.35
N SER A 69 10.20 -33.78 32.63
CA SER A 69 10.96 -32.79 31.87
C SER A 69 10.49 -31.38 32.18
N LYS A 70 11.43 -30.44 32.36
CA LYS A 70 11.14 -29.00 32.49
C LYS A 70 10.93 -28.31 31.14
N TRP A 71 11.25 -28.97 30.04
CA TRP A 71 11.22 -28.37 28.70
C TRP A 71 9.82 -27.90 28.26
N PRO A 72 8.72 -28.64 28.50
CA PRO A 72 7.39 -28.15 28.16
C PRO A 72 7.01 -26.86 28.91
N LEU A 73 7.51 -26.68 30.14
CA LEU A 73 7.33 -25.44 30.90
C LEU A 73 8.08 -24.27 30.25
N VAL A 74 9.33 -24.49 29.82
CA VAL A 74 10.11 -23.48 29.08
C VAL A 74 9.38 -23.10 27.79
N ASN A 75 8.91 -24.08 27.01
CA ASN A 75 8.15 -23.81 25.79
C ASN A 75 6.85 -23.02 26.06
N ALA A 76 6.12 -23.37 27.13
CA ALA A 76 4.92 -22.63 27.55
C ALA A 76 5.23 -21.18 27.93
N ILE A 77 6.36 -20.92 28.61
CA ILE A 77 6.83 -19.56 28.93
C ILE A 77 7.15 -18.78 27.65
N ILE A 78 7.93 -19.36 26.73
CA ILE A 78 8.27 -18.72 25.45
C ILE A 78 7.00 -18.42 24.63
N ALA A 79 6.06 -19.37 24.57
CA ALA A 79 4.78 -19.19 23.88
C ALA A 79 3.94 -18.07 24.52
N SER A 80 3.90 -18.00 25.86
CA SER A 80 3.19 -16.96 26.61
C SER A 80 3.78 -15.57 26.35
N LEU A 81 5.11 -15.44 26.45
CA LEU A 81 5.81 -14.19 26.14
C LEU A 81 5.56 -13.76 24.69
N SER A 82 5.64 -14.72 23.76
CA SER A 82 5.35 -14.47 22.34
C SER A 82 3.91 -14.00 22.13
N LEU A 83 2.94 -14.61 22.81
CA LEU A 83 1.54 -14.23 22.73
C LEU A 83 1.32 -12.80 23.26
N MET A 84 1.93 -12.46 24.40
CA MET A 84 1.87 -11.11 24.98
C MET A 84 2.47 -10.06 24.02
N MET A 85 3.62 -10.35 23.41
CA MET A 85 4.23 -9.46 22.41
C MET A 85 3.32 -9.27 21.20
N GLY A 86 2.74 -10.35 20.69
CA GLY A 86 1.80 -10.29 19.57
C GLY A 86 0.55 -9.45 19.87
N ILE A 87 -0.06 -9.67 21.04
CA ILE A 87 -1.22 -8.88 21.51
C ILE A 87 -0.83 -7.40 21.64
N TYR A 88 0.33 -7.10 22.22
CA TYR A 88 0.82 -5.73 22.35
C TYR A 88 0.99 -5.03 20.99
N ILE A 89 1.63 -5.69 20.01
CA ILE A 89 1.79 -5.16 18.64
C ILE A 89 0.42 -4.80 18.04
N ILE A 90 -0.55 -5.71 18.13
CA ILE A 90 -1.91 -5.52 17.60
C ILE A 90 -2.59 -4.33 18.28
N LEU A 91 -2.58 -4.30 19.61
CA LEU A 91 -3.24 -3.25 20.38
C LEU A 91 -2.63 -1.87 20.10
N MET A 92 -1.31 -1.79 19.95
CA MET A 92 -0.65 -0.53 19.61
C MET A 92 -1.02 -0.03 18.21
N ILE A 93 -1.01 -0.92 17.20
CA ILE A 93 -1.43 -0.56 15.84
C ILE A 93 -2.89 -0.12 15.84
N GLN A 94 -3.77 -0.91 16.47
CA GLN A 94 -5.20 -0.64 16.54
C GLN A 94 -5.49 0.68 17.24
N THR A 95 -4.94 0.91 18.43
CA THR A 95 -5.13 2.14 19.19
C THR A 95 -4.62 3.35 18.41
N HIS A 96 -3.41 3.29 17.87
CA HIS A 96 -2.80 4.40 17.13
C HIS A 96 -3.63 4.77 15.89
N VAL A 97 -3.98 3.79 15.06
CA VAL A 97 -4.75 4.04 13.83
C VAL A 97 -6.19 4.50 14.17
N ASN A 98 -6.78 3.98 15.25
CA ASN A 98 -8.13 4.39 15.66
C ASN A 98 -8.18 5.81 16.21
N GLN A 99 -7.14 6.26 16.92
CA GLN A 99 -6.99 7.67 17.31
C GLN A 99 -6.92 8.60 16.09
N LEU A 100 -6.45 8.10 14.94
CA LEU A 100 -6.42 8.83 13.67
C LEU A 100 -7.71 8.68 12.83
N GLY A 101 -8.73 8.00 13.35
CA GLY A 101 -10.04 7.79 12.71
C GLY A 101 -10.18 6.49 11.91
N GLY A 102 -9.20 5.59 11.93
CA GLY A 102 -9.17 4.41 11.05
C GLY A 102 -10.12 3.26 11.44
N GLY A 103 -10.68 3.23 12.65
CA GLY A 103 -11.71 2.28 13.07
C GLY A 103 -11.40 0.79 12.83
N ILE A 104 -10.12 0.42 12.82
CA ILE A 104 -9.61 -0.93 12.56
C ILE A 104 -9.80 -1.85 13.77
N SER A 105 -9.93 -3.15 13.52
CA SER A 105 -10.00 -4.17 14.56
C SER A 105 -9.36 -5.49 14.13
N PHE A 106 -8.66 -6.15 15.06
CA PHE A 106 -8.17 -7.51 14.84
C PHE A 106 -9.30 -8.48 14.48
N PHE A 107 -10.45 -8.41 15.16
CA PHE A 107 -11.57 -9.31 14.88
C PHE A 107 -12.22 -9.07 13.52
N LYS A 108 -12.20 -7.82 13.02
CA LYS A 108 -12.63 -7.51 11.65
C LYS A 108 -11.76 -8.21 10.58
N SER A 109 -10.56 -8.68 10.93
CA SER A 109 -9.69 -9.38 9.97
C SER A 109 -10.17 -10.79 9.57
N TYR A 110 -11.16 -11.32 10.28
CA TYR A 110 -11.87 -12.57 9.94
C TYR A 110 -13.16 -12.30 9.16
N GLN A 111 -13.61 -11.05 9.07
CA GLN A 111 -14.80 -10.70 8.32
C GLN A 111 -14.47 -10.64 6.84
N VAL A 112 -15.24 -11.38 6.04
CA VAL A 112 -15.19 -11.27 4.58
C VAL A 112 -16.16 -10.18 4.18
N GLU A 113 -15.67 -9.17 3.47
CA GLU A 113 -16.54 -8.16 2.88
C GLU A 113 -17.28 -8.77 1.68
N ASP A 114 -18.61 -8.69 1.70
CA ASP A 114 -19.41 -9.10 0.56
C ASP A 114 -19.22 -8.09 -0.57
N THR A 115 -18.64 -8.59 -1.67
CA THR A 115 -18.39 -7.83 -2.89
C THR A 115 -19.16 -8.42 -4.08
N SER A 116 -20.20 -9.22 -3.80
CA SER A 116 -21.17 -9.67 -4.79
C SER A 116 -21.85 -8.46 -5.44
N GLY A 117 -22.16 -8.58 -6.74
CA GLY A 117 -22.79 -7.51 -7.52
C GLY A 117 -21.85 -6.37 -7.95
N ILE A 118 -20.52 -6.53 -7.82
CA ILE A 118 -19.54 -5.63 -8.44
C ILE A 118 -19.10 -6.19 -9.79
N SER A 119 -19.35 -5.43 -10.85
CA SER A 119 -18.92 -5.71 -12.21
C SER A 119 -17.47 -5.24 -12.42
N VAL A 120 -16.73 -5.95 -13.27
CA VAL A 120 -15.35 -5.60 -13.65
C VAL A 120 -15.20 -5.70 -15.16
N ASP A 121 -15.06 -4.54 -15.80
CA ASP A 121 -14.79 -4.43 -17.22
C ASP A 121 -13.30 -4.29 -17.49
N VAL A 122 -12.79 -4.91 -18.55
CA VAL A 122 -11.43 -4.68 -19.04
C VAL A 122 -11.48 -3.87 -20.32
N LYS A 123 -10.72 -2.78 -20.39
CA LYS A 123 -10.63 -1.90 -21.58
C LYS A 123 -9.17 -1.65 -21.94
N THR A 124 -8.90 -1.41 -23.21
CA THR A 124 -7.61 -0.89 -23.69
C THR A 124 -7.70 0.64 -23.73
N TYR A 125 -6.72 1.34 -23.18
CA TYR A 125 -6.69 2.81 -23.16
C TYR A 125 -5.48 3.40 -23.90
N SER A 126 -4.47 2.58 -24.17
CA SER A 126 -3.31 2.92 -24.99
C SER A 126 -2.77 1.65 -25.62
N SER A 127 -2.01 1.79 -26.70
CA SER A 127 -1.15 0.73 -27.24
C SER A 127 0.29 1.23 -27.28
N SER A 128 1.25 0.33 -27.13
CA SER A 128 2.69 0.58 -27.25
C SER A 128 3.35 -0.51 -28.09
N GLU A 129 4.66 -0.43 -28.26
CA GLU A 129 5.45 -1.49 -28.89
C GLU A 129 5.39 -2.83 -28.14
N LEU A 130 4.94 -2.81 -26.87
CA LEU A 130 4.77 -4.01 -26.04
C LEU A 130 3.35 -4.59 -26.12
N GLY A 131 2.46 -3.96 -26.88
CA GLY A 131 1.07 -4.35 -27.07
C GLY A 131 0.08 -3.40 -26.39
N ASP A 132 -1.11 -3.94 -26.10
CA ASP A 132 -2.20 -3.18 -25.52
C ASP A 132 -2.01 -2.93 -24.02
N VAL A 133 -2.16 -1.68 -23.63
CA VAL A 133 -2.13 -1.22 -22.24
C VAL A 133 -3.57 -1.08 -21.75
N LYS A 134 -3.88 -1.85 -20.71
CA LYS A 134 -5.25 -2.09 -20.28
C LYS A 134 -5.58 -1.42 -18.96
N LEU A 135 -6.87 -1.29 -18.70
CA LEU A 135 -7.41 -0.87 -17.41
C LEU A 135 -8.58 -1.78 -17.01
N ASN A 136 -8.82 -1.86 -15.71
CA ASN A 136 -10.02 -2.47 -15.15
C ASN A 136 -10.95 -1.35 -14.65
N VAL A 137 -12.24 -1.44 -14.97
CA VAL A 137 -13.27 -0.59 -14.39
C VAL A 137 -14.08 -1.42 -13.40
N TYR A 138 -13.98 -1.13 -12.11
CA TYR A 138 -14.81 -1.73 -11.06
C TYR A 138 -15.98 -0.81 -10.77
N TYR A 139 -17.20 -1.32 -10.89
CA TYR A 139 -18.40 -0.51 -10.69
C TYR A 139 -19.57 -1.37 -10.23
N LYS A 140 -20.54 -0.72 -9.58
CA LYS A 140 -21.83 -1.31 -9.26
C LYS A 140 -22.85 -0.90 -10.32
N GLU A 141 -23.50 -1.88 -10.95
CA GLU A 141 -24.60 -1.65 -11.90
C GLU A 141 -25.85 -1.19 -11.16
N ASN A 142 -26.14 0.10 -11.27
CA ASN A 142 -27.32 0.74 -10.68
C ASN A 142 -27.57 2.09 -11.34
N ASN A 143 -28.71 2.71 -11.01
CA ASN A 143 -29.14 4.00 -11.55
C ASN A 143 -28.47 5.21 -10.87
N VAL A 144 -27.50 5.02 -9.99
CA VAL A 144 -26.80 6.12 -9.33
C VAL A 144 -25.90 6.83 -10.35
N LYS A 145 -26.05 8.15 -10.46
CA LYS A 145 -25.23 9.03 -11.30
C LYS A 145 -24.29 9.88 -10.44
N ASN A 146 -23.34 10.57 -11.08
CA ASN A 146 -22.34 11.41 -10.43
C ASN A 146 -21.54 10.69 -9.32
N LYS A 147 -21.26 9.40 -9.58
CA LYS A 147 -20.43 8.57 -8.71
C LYS A 147 -19.01 9.16 -8.65
N PRO A 148 -18.38 9.20 -7.46
CA PRO A 148 -16.96 9.52 -7.36
C PRO A 148 -16.12 8.53 -8.15
N VAL A 149 -15.07 9.02 -8.81
CA VAL A 149 -14.16 8.21 -9.62
C VAL A 149 -12.84 8.08 -8.89
N LEU A 150 -12.34 6.86 -8.72
CA LEU A 150 -11.04 6.59 -8.09
C LEU A 150 -10.10 5.97 -9.12
N VAL A 151 -8.98 6.62 -9.41
CA VAL A 151 -7.93 6.08 -10.27
C VAL A 151 -6.87 5.41 -9.42
N TYR A 152 -6.63 4.13 -9.63
CA TYR A 152 -5.57 3.38 -8.96
C TYR A 152 -4.42 3.08 -9.92
N ILE A 153 -3.19 3.29 -9.44
CA ILE A 153 -1.95 2.94 -10.13
C ILE A 153 -1.20 1.92 -9.26
N HIS A 154 -0.89 0.76 -9.84
CA HIS A 154 -0.30 -0.35 -9.10
C HIS A 154 1.18 -0.13 -8.77
N GLY A 155 1.60 -0.67 -7.62
CA GLY A 155 3.01 -0.78 -7.24
C GLY A 155 3.75 -1.90 -7.97
N GLY A 156 4.94 -2.25 -7.48
CA GLY A 156 5.81 -3.27 -8.07
C GLY A 156 7.12 -2.73 -8.63
N GLY A 157 7.62 -1.61 -8.08
CA GLY A 157 8.93 -1.06 -8.44
C GLY A 157 9.07 -0.68 -9.91
N TRP A 158 7.96 -0.34 -10.58
CA TRP A 158 7.87 -0.06 -12.02
C TRP A 158 8.26 -1.23 -12.95
N ILE A 159 8.59 -2.40 -12.40
CA ILE A 159 9.04 -3.59 -13.14
C ILE A 159 8.07 -4.78 -13.02
N ALA A 160 7.09 -4.66 -12.12
CA ALA A 160 6.10 -5.69 -11.81
C ALA A 160 4.77 -5.03 -11.42
N GLY A 161 3.75 -5.86 -11.27
CA GLY A 161 2.41 -5.45 -10.86
C GLY A 161 1.39 -5.61 -11.98
N HIS A 162 0.12 -5.33 -11.66
CA HIS A 162 -1.00 -5.51 -12.58
C HIS A 162 -2.21 -4.70 -12.11
N ARG A 163 -3.09 -4.29 -13.02
CA ARG A 163 -4.37 -3.62 -12.75
C ARG A 163 -5.34 -4.41 -11.88
N SER A 164 -5.12 -5.72 -11.70
CA SER A 164 -5.91 -6.56 -10.79
C SER A 164 -5.33 -6.64 -9.38
N SER A 165 -4.15 -6.05 -9.14
CA SER A 165 -3.56 -5.97 -7.79
C SER A 165 -4.50 -5.21 -6.86
N HIS A 166 -4.64 -5.73 -5.63
CA HIS A 166 -5.55 -5.19 -4.62
C HIS A 166 -7.02 -5.08 -5.06
N SER A 167 -7.49 -5.96 -5.96
CA SER A 167 -8.88 -5.94 -6.47
C SER A 167 -9.97 -5.89 -5.38
N TYR A 168 -9.69 -6.42 -4.19
CA TYR A 168 -10.62 -6.33 -3.06
C TYR A 168 -10.85 -4.88 -2.59
N TYR A 169 -9.85 -4.00 -2.67
CA TYR A 169 -10.04 -2.57 -2.36
C TYR A 169 -10.99 -1.93 -3.35
N TRP A 170 -10.78 -2.18 -4.63
CA TRP A 170 -11.53 -1.54 -5.70
C TRP A 170 -12.98 -2.01 -5.70
N LYS A 171 -13.21 -3.28 -5.37
CA LYS A 171 -14.56 -3.80 -5.10
C LYS A 171 -15.19 -3.16 -3.85
N SER A 172 -14.44 -2.97 -2.77
CA SER A 172 -14.92 -2.27 -1.56
C SER A 172 -15.30 -0.82 -1.83
N PHE A 173 -14.55 -0.10 -2.67
CA PHE A 173 -14.90 1.24 -3.13
C PHE A 173 -16.13 1.22 -4.05
N ALA A 174 -16.19 0.30 -5.02
CA ALA A 174 -17.34 0.17 -5.92
C ALA A 174 -18.65 -0.16 -5.19
N ARG A 175 -18.57 -0.95 -4.10
CA ARG A 175 -19.71 -1.22 -3.20
C ARG A 175 -20.27 0.06 -2.59
N ASP A 176 -19.41 1.03 -2.30
CA ASP A 176 -19.76 2.36 -1.79
C ASP A 176 -20.07 3.36 -2.93
N ASN A 177 -20.46 2.86 -4.11
CA ASN A 177 -20.82 3.62 -5.30
C ASN A 177 -19.69 4.48 -5.90
N TYR A 178 -18.43 4.09 -5.73
CA TYR A 178 -17.35 4.63 -6.57
C TYR A 178 -17.34 3.92 -7.94
N VAL A 179 -16.82 4.60 -8.96
CA VAL A 179 -16.28 3.93 -10.15
C VAL A 179 -14.77 3.91 -10.00
N VAL A 180 -14.17 2.72 -9.91
CA VAL A 180 -12.72 2.59 -9.75
C VAL A 180 -12.08 2.20 -11.07
N VAL A 181 -11.12 2.99 -11.54
CA VAL A 181 -10.33 2.72 -12.75
C VAL A 181 -8.92 2.35 -12.33
N SER A 182 -8.56 1.08 -12.50
CA SER A 182 -7.23 0.57 -12.18
C SER A 182 -6.42 0.43 -13.47
N LEU A 183 -5.32 1.16 -13.56
CA LEU A 183 -4.51 1.27 -14.78
C LEU A 183 -3.33 0.28 -14.74
N ASP A 184 -3.12 -0.46 -15.84
CA ASP A 184 -1.78 -0.99 -16.15
C ASP A 184 -0.91 0.12 -16.72
N TYR A 185 0.40 -0.09 -16.67
CA TYR A 185 1.39 0.62 -17.46
C TYR A 185 2.49 -0.35 -17.86
N ASP A 186 3.23 -0.01 -18.91
CA ASP A 186 4.32 -0.85 -19.38
C ASP A 186 5.43 -0.98 -18.33
N LEU A 187 5.82 -2.23 -18.08
CA LEU A 187 6.80 -2.58 -17.06
C LEU A 187 8.22 -2.51 -17.61
N SER A 188 9.11 -1.88 -16.84
CA SER A 188 10.53 -1.83 -17.16
C SER A 188 11.26 -3.12 -16.79
N ASN A 189 12.45 -3.31 -17.34
CA ASN A 189 13.38 -4.37 -16.96
C ASN A 189 14.83 -3.88 -17.12
N LYS A 190 15.81 -4.78 -17.03
CA LYS A 190 17.23 -4.43 -17.15
C LYS A 190 17.63 -3.84 -18.52
N GLU A 191 16.91 -4.18 -19.58
CA GLU A 191 17.21 -3.79 -20.95
C GLU A 191 16.27 -2.71 -21.48
N ARG A 192 15.12 -2.52 -20.83
CA ARG A 192 14.06 -1.62 -21.25
C ARG A 192 13.68 -0.69 -20.11
N HIS A 193 14.13 0.56 -20.21
CA HIS A 193 13.90 1.61 -19.23
C HIS A 193 12.78 2.54 -19.72
N LEU A 194 11.65 2.57 -19.03
CA LEU A 194 10.43 3.22 -19.52
C LEU A 194 10.06 4.52 -18.81
N SER A 195 10.97 5.09 -18.00
CA SER A 195 10.71 6.33 -17.27
C SER A 195 10.16 7.47 -18.12
N ASP A 196 10.58 7.57 -19.38
CA ASP A 196 10.27 8.69 -20.26
C ASP A 196 8.90 8.54 -20.94
N SER A 197 8.31 7.34 -20.90
CA SER A 197 7.04 7.01 -21.53
C SER A 197 5.93 6.67 -20.53
N THR A 198 6.24 6.15 -19.34
CA THR A 198 5.23 5.70 -18.37
C THR A 198 4.23 6.78 -17.97
N GLU A 199 4.68 7.98 -17.57
CA GLU A 199 3.75 9.05 -17.18
C GLU A 199 2.89 9.49 -18.38
N LYS A 200 3.50 9.67 -19.57
CA LYS A 200 2.78 10.02 -20.80
C LYS A 200 1.73 8.97 -21.16
N GLN A 201 2.08 7.69 -21.06
CA GLN A 201 1.15 6.59 -21.25
C GLN A 201 -0.01 6.69 -20.26
N LEU A 202 0.27 6.84 -18.96
CA LEU A 202 -0.77 6.96 -17.94
C LEU A 202 -1.68 8.19 -18.15
N THR A 203 -1.17 9.31 -18.69
CA THR A 203 -2.04 10.45 -19.05
C THR A 203 -3.13 10.09 -20.05
N LYS A 204 -2.89 9.12 -20.95
CA LYS A 204 -3.91 8.59 -21.86
C LYS A 204 -5.01 7.84 -21.11
N GLY A 205 -4.69 7.21 -19.98
CA GLY A 205 -5.67 6.62 -19.07
C GLY A 205 -6.60 7.68 -18.46
N PHE A 206 -6.06 8.84 -18.08
CA PHE A 206 -6.87 9.98 -17.61
C PHE A 206 -7.72 10.59 -18.73
N ALA A 207 -7.23 10.64 -19.97
CA ALA A 207 -8.02 11.02 -21.13
C ALA A 207 -9.15 10.01 -21.41
N TRP A 208 -8.87 8.71 -21.30
CA TRP A 208 -9.88 7.67 -21.41
C TRP A 208 -10.98 7.84 -20.36
N ILE A 209 -10.60 8.12 -19.10
CA ILE A 209 -11.56 8.39 -18.02
C ILE A 209 -12.46 9.58 -18.40
N ALA A 210 -11.88 10.69 -18.86
CA ALA A 210 -12.67 11.87 -19.24
C ALA A 210 -13.70 11.59 -20.34
N ASN A 211 -13.37 10.72 -21.29
CA ASN A 211 -14.27 10.42 -22.41
C ASN A 211 -15.31 9.32 -22.10
N ASN A 212 -15.09 8.48 -21.09
CA ASN A 212 -15.85 7.22 -20.94
C ASN A 212 -16.51 7.02 -19.58
N ILE A 213 -16.08 7.73 -18.53
CA ILE A 213 -16.46 7.34 -17.16
C ILE A 213 -17.95 7.58 -16.84
N GLU A 214 -18.59 8.51 -17.56
CA GLU A 214 -20.02 8.77 -17.45
C GLU A 214 -20.87 7.56 -17.83
N ASN A 215 -20.39 6.70 -18.74
CA ASN A 215 -21.06 5.45 -19.12
C ASN A 215 -21.18 4.47 -17.94
N TYR A 216 -20.31 4.61 -16.94
CA TYR A 216 -20.32 3.83 -15.68
C TYR A 216 -21.05 4.58 -14.54
N GLY A 217 -21.61 5.75 -14.83
CA GLY A 217 -22.25 6.66 -13.86
C GLY A 217 -21.27 7.51 -13.06
N GLY A 218 -19.97 7.50 -13.41
CA GLY A 218 -18.92 8.29 -12.76
C GLY A 218 -18.90 9.75 -13.20
N SER A 219 -18.31 10.62 -12.40
CA SER A 219 -18.10 12.04 -12.71
C SER A 219 -16.64 12.45 -12.50
N THR A 220 -16.08 13.17 -13.47
CA THR A 220 -14.73 13.76 -13.41
C THR A 220 -14.63 15.00 -12.52
N GLU A 221 -15.76 15.48 -11.98
CA GLU A 221 -15.78 16.52 -10.93
C GLU A 221 -15.39 15.98 -9.55
N ARG A 222 -15.41 14.66 -9.40
CA ARG A 222 -15.14 13.93 -8.16
C ARG A 222 -14.07 12.88 -8.41
N LEU A 223 -12.95 13.30 -9.00
CA LEU A 223 -11.87 12.44 -9.45
C LEU A 223 -10.75 12.37 -8.42
N TYR A 224 -10.52 11.19 -7.87
CA TYR A 224 -9.49 10.92 -6.89
C TYR A 224 -8.42 10.02 -7.47
N THR A 225 -7.21 10.11 -6.96
CA THR A 225 -6.11 9.21 -7.32
C THR A 225 -5.55 8.49 -6.10
N THR A 226 -5.09 7.28 -6.34
CA THR A 226 -4.50 6.44 -5.32
C THR A 226 -3.47 5.50 -5.91
N GLY A 227 -2.57 5.02 -5.08
CA GLY A 227 -1.47 4.18 -5.51
C GLY A 227 -0.65 3.69 -4.34
N VAL A 228 0.08 2.61 -4.59
CA VAL A 228 0.94 1.98 -3.58
C VAL A 228 2.37 1.88 -4.09
N SER A 229 3.38 2.10 -3.23
CA SER A 229 4.79 1.95 -3.60
C SER A 229 5.16 2.79 -4.85
N ALA A 230 5.74 2.19 -5.89
CA ALA A 230 6.00 2.82 -7.19
C ALA A 230 4.75 3.42 -7.86
N GLY A 231 3.58 2.80 -7.72
CA GLY A 231 2.31 3.36 -8.18
C GLY A 231 1.84 4.56 -7.35
N GLY A 232 2.21 4.58 -6.06
CA GLY A 232 2.02 5.74 -5.19
C GLY A 232 2.88 6.93 -5.62
N ASN A 233 4.12 6.67 -6.08
CA ASN A 233 4.95 7.69 -6.70
C ASN A 233 4.29 8.26 -7.97
N LEU A 234 3.89 7.41 -8.91
CA LEU A 234 3.22 7.82 -10.15
C LEU A 234 1.90 8.56 -9.88
N ALA A 235 1.12 8.12 -8.88
CA ALA A 235 -0.12 8.78 -8.49
C ALA A 235 0.14 10.21 -7.98
N LEU A 236 1.18 10.41 -7.16
CA LEU A 236 1.56 11.75 -6.69
C LEU A 236 2.04 12.63 -7.87
N GLU A 237 2.99 12.13 -8.67
CA GLU A 237 3.57 12.85 -9.82
C GLU A 237 2.49 13.31 -10.81
N LEU A 238 1.64 12.38 -11.26
CA LEU A 238 0.60 12.68 -12.23
C LEU A 238 -0.43 13.64 -11.66
N SER A 239 -0.85 13.46 -10.41
CA SER A 239 -1.83 14.36 -9.79
C SER A 239 -1.30 15.79 -9.70
N TYR A 240 -0.03 15.97 -9.33
CA TYR A 240 0.58 17.29 -9.20
C TYR A 240 0.84 17.93 -10.58
N LYS A 241 1.34 17.16 -11.55
CA LYS A 241 1.60 17.63 -12.92
C LYS A 241 0.31 17.93 -13.71
N ILE A 242 -0.75 17.14 -13.53
CA ILE A 242 -2.06 17.43 -14.12
C ILE A 242 -2.65 18.70 -13.50
N ASN A 243 -2.61 18.83 -12.16
CA ASN A 243 -3.21 19.99 -11.49
C ASN A 243 -2.45 21.30 -11.70
N SER A 244 -1.13 21.27 -11.78
CA SER A 244 -0.31 22.43 -12.17
C SER A 244 -0.44 22.80 -13.65
N GLY A 245 -0.93 21.87 -14.48
CA GLY A 245 -1.05 22.06 -15.93
C GLY A 245 0.24 21.79 -16.70
N VAL A 246 1.18 21.04 -16.13
CA VAL A 246 2.28 20.42 -16.89
C VAL A 246 1.71 19.40 -17.88
N TYR A 247 0.75 18.57 -17.43
CA TYR A 247 -0.04 17.71 -18.30
C TYR A 247 -1.47 18.25 -18.45
N LYS A 248 -1.75 18.85 -19.62
CA LYS A 248 -3.07 19.45 -19.92
C LYS A 248 -3.93 18.57 -20.82
N TRP A 249 -3.30 17.87 -21.76
CA TRP A 249 -3.97 17.13 -22.82
C TRP A 249 -3.27 15.78 -23.04
N ALA A 250 -4.04 14.76 -23.37
CA ALA A 250 -3.55 13.52 -23.97
C ALA A 250 -4.58 13.03 -24.98
N ASP A 251 -4.12 12.55 -26.14
CA ASP A 251 -4.96 12.02 -27.22
C ASP A 251 -6.14 12.94 -27.60
N GLY A 252 -5.89 14.25 -27.68
CA GLY A 252 -6.90 15.26 -28.03
C GLY A 252 -7.90 15.60 -26.92
N THR A 253 -7.82 14.95 -25.76
CA THR A 253 -8.72 15.15 -24.62
C THR A 253 -8.05 15.92 -23.50
N ARG A 254 -8.76 16.90 -22.92
CA ARG A 254 -8.29 17.66 -21.77
C ARG A 254 -8.31 16.78 -20.53
N LEU A 255 -7.21 16.74 -19.80
CA LEU A 255 -7.12 15.92 -18.60
C LEU A 255 -7.94 16.54 -17.46
N PRO A 256 -8.79 15.74 -16.79
CA PRO A 256 -9.58 16.20 -15.67
C PRO A 256 -8.67 16.46 -14.46
N LYS A 257 -8.94 17.54 -13.72
CA LYS A 257 -8.22 17.87 -12.48
C LYS A 257 -8.54 16.84 -11.40
N ILE A 258 -7.55 16.54 -10.57
CA ILE A 258 -7.65 15.63 -9.43
C ILE A 258 -8.15 16.43 -8.23
N THR A 259 -9.20 15.91 -7.58
CA THR A 259 -9.83 16.51 -6.40
C THR A 259 -9.04 16.23 -5.12
N ALA A 260 -8.59 14.99 -4.91
CA ALA A 260 -7.74 14.61 -3.77
C ALA A 260 -6.95 13.32 -4.06
N VAL A 261 -5.85 13.14 -3.33
CA VAL A 261 -4.91 12.01 -3.48
C VAL A 261 -4.81 11.25 -2.15
N ALA A 262 -4.77 9.92 -2.20
CA ALA A 262 -4.41 9.09 -1.05
C ALA A 262 -3.46 7.97 -1.48
N VAL A 263 -2.24 7.92 -0.94
CA VAL A 263 -1.24 6.92 -1.32
C VAL A 263 -0.67 6.17 -0.12
N SER A 264 -0.26 4.92 -0.36
CA SER A 264 0.32 4.04 0.67
C SER A 264 1.77 3.72 0.37
N TYR A 265 2.64 3.91 1.36
CA TYR A 265 4.09 3.68 1.33
C TYR A 265 4.73 4.09 -0.01
N PRO A 266 4.49 5.33 -0.50
CA PRO A 266 4.92 5.74 -1.82
C PRO A 266 6.44 5.87 -1.89
N VAL A 267 7.03 5.64 -3.07
CA VAL A 267 8.43 6.05 -3.30
C VAL A 267 8.48 7.57 -3.44
N ALA A 268 8.61 8.31 -2.34
CA ALA A 268 8.63 9.77 -2.34
C ALA A 268 10.00 10.38 -2.75
N SER A 269 11.05 9.56 -2.80
CA SER A 269 12.33 9.92 -3.41
C SER A 269 12.97 8.71 -4.08
N PRO A 270 13.01 8.65 -5.42
CA PRO A 270 13.71 7.59 -6.14
C PRO A 270 15.21 7.54 -5.82
N LYS A 271 15.81 8.69 -5.46
CA LYS A 271 17.22 8.75 -5.03
C LYS A 271 17.41 8.06 -3.68
N ALA A 272 16.61 8.40 -2.67
CA ALA A 272 16.69 7.73 -1.37
C ALA A 272 16.37 6.23 -1.48
N PHE A 273 15.47 5.87 -2.40
CA PHE A 273 15.17 4.47 -2.71
C PHE A 273 16.37 3.74 -3.33
N TYR A 274 17.13 4.38 -4.24
CA TYR A 274 18.40 3.85 -4.75
C TYR A 274 19.47 3.71 -3.64
N GLU A 275 19.55 4.71 -2.76
CA GLU A 275 20.53 4.81 -1.67
C GLU A 275 20.12 4.00 -0.42
N ASN A 276 19.03 3.23 -0.49
CA ASN A 276 18.55 2.43 0.63
C ASN A 276 19.66 1.45 1.07
N SER A 277 20.13 1.63 2.31
CA SER A 277 21.21 0.84 2.91
C SER A 277 20.72 -0.38 3.69
N ASP A 278 19.43 -0.74 3.63
CA ASP A 278 18.92 -1.97 4.24
C ASP A 278 19.64 -3.19 3.68
N LEU A 279 20.14 -4.04 4.58
CA LEU A 279 21.02 -5.17 4.25
C LEU A 279 20.32 -6.29 3.46
N VAL A 280 18.98 -6.28 3.39
CA VAL A 280 18.18 -7.30 2.69
C VAL A 280 17.45 -6.71 1.49
N LYS A 281 16.96 -5.47 1.60
CA LYS A 281 16.08 -4.84 0.61
C LYS A 281 16.75 -3.72 -0.18
N GLY A 282 17.91 -3.22 0.24
CA GLY A 282 18.63 -2.13 -0.43
C GLY A 282 18.96 -2.44 -1.89
N ASP A 283 19.56 -3.60 -2.16
CA ASP A 283 19.89 -4.00 -3.53
C ASP A 283 18.65 -4.29 -4.39
N ILE A 284 17.54 -4.73 -3.78
CA ILE A 284 16.27 -4.89 -4.48
C ILE A 284 15.71 -3.51 -4.88
N ALA A 285 15.74 -2.53 -3.97
CA ALA A 285 15.31 -1.17 -4.25
C ALA A 285 16.14 -0.53 -5.37
N LYS A 286 17.47 -0.65 -5.27
CA LYS A 286 18.43 -0.23 -6.29
C LYS A 286 18.15 -0.86 -7.65
N TYR A 287 17.92 -2.17 -7.68
CA TYR A 287 17.59 -2.90 -8.89
C TYR A 287 16.31 -2.37 -9.57
N MET A 288 15.25 -2.15 -8.79
CA MET A 288 13.96 -1.66 -9.30
C MET A 288 14.09 -0.27 -9.93
N VAL A 289 14.71 0.68 -9.23
CA VAL A 289 14.80 2.07 -9.72
C VAL A 289 15.78 2.22 -10.87
N VAL A 290 16.90 1.48 -10.88
CA VAL A 290 17.82 1.48 -12.03
C VAL A 290 17.17 0.85 -13.25
N SER A 291 16.42 -0.25 -13.10
CA SER A 291 15.68 -0.85 -14.21
C SER A 291 14.65 0.12 -14.79
N TYR A 292 14.06 0.99 -13.97
CA TYR A 292 13.10 1.99 -14.42
C TYR A 292 13.74 3.18 -15.13
N LEU A 293 14.77 3.78 -14.52
CA LEU A 293 15.38 5.04 -14.98
C LEU A 293 16.53 4.84 -15.98
N GLY A 294 17.16 3.67 -15.99
CA GLY A 294 18.29 3.34 -16.86
C GLY A 294 19.67 3.80 -16.35
N GLY A 295 19.77 4.26 -15.11
CA GLY A 295 21.04 4.71 -14.56
C GLY A 295 20.96 5.14 -13.10
N ARG A 296 22.12 5.48 -12.53
CA ARG A 296 22.28 5.90 -11.13
C ARG A 296 21.93 7.38 -10.91
N PRO A 297 21.68 7.82 -9.66
CA PRO A 297 21.38 9.22 -9.35
C PRO A 297 22.47 10.22 -9.77
N ASP A 298 23.74 9.83 -9.70
CA ASP A 298 24.89 10.66 -10.13
C ASP A 298 24.97 10.80 -11.65
N GLN A 299 24.47 9.82 -12.39
CA GLN A 299 24.47 9.80 -13.85
C GLN A 299 23.25 10.51 -14.45
N LEU A 300 22.09 10.38 -13.81
CA LEU A 300 20.81 10.88 -14.31
C LEU A 300 20.08 11.79 -13.31
N PRO A 301 20.74 12.82 -12.72
CA PRO A 301 20.16 13.61 -11.64
C PRO A 301 18.83 14.25 -12.00
N HIS A 302 18.66 14.68 -13.26
CA HIS A 302 17.42 15.27 -13.75
C HIS A 302 16.25 14.25 -13.78
N LYS A 303 16.47 13.00 -14.17
CA LYS A 303 15.41 11.98 -14.19
C LYS A 303 14.95 11.63 -12.77
N TYR A 304 15.90 11.49 -11.84
CA TYR A 304 15.59 11.28 -10.42
C TYR A 304 14.81 12.46 -9.84
N ALA A 305 15.19 13.70 -10.19
CA ALA A 305 14.48 14.91 -9.76
C ALA A 305 13.07 15.02 -10.36
N GLN A 306 12.87 14.64 -11.63
CA GLN A 306 11.57 14.67 -12.31
C GLN A 306 10.56 13.65 -11.75
N LEU A 307 11.05 12.57 -11.13
CA LEU A 307 10.24 11.52 -10.50
C LEU A 307 10.18 11.69 -8.96
N THR A 308 10.59 12.85 -8.43
CA THR A 308 10.51 13.15 -6.99
C THR A 308 9.32 14.07 -6.71
N PRO A 309 8.22 13.57 -6.06
CA PRO A 309 6.95 14.30 -5.98
C PRO A 309 7.01 15.70 -5.41
N LYS A 310 7.89 15.95 -4.44
CA LYS A 310 8.03 17.29 -3.85
C LYS A 310 8.42 18.37 -4.87
N ASN A 311 9.09 17.98 -5.96
CA ASN A 311 9.52 18.90 -7.02
C ASN A 311 8.38 19.26 -7.98
N ALA A 312 7.30 18.46 -8.02
CA ALA A 312 6.11 18.71 -8.83
C ALA A 312 5.04 19.53 -8.10
N ILE A 313 5.20 19.81 -6.80
CA ILE A 313 4.23 20.56 -6.00
C ILE A 313 4.04 21.97 -6.56
N SER A 314 2.78 22.38 -6.70
CA SER A 314 2.39 23.76 -7.02
C SER A 314 1.27 24.21 -6.07
N PRO A 315 0.88 25.51 -6.09
CA PRO A 315 -0.29 25.97 -5.34
C PRO A 315 -1.61 25.28 -5.72
N GLN A 316 -1.65 24.61 -6.87
CA GLN A 316 -2.81 23.85 -7.35
C GLN A 316 -2.74 22.36 -6.98
N SER A 317 -1.68 21.93 -6.28
CA SER A 317 -1.55 20.54 -5.84
C SER A 317 -2.78 20.14 -5.01
N PRO A 318 -3.39 18.97 -5.32
CA PRO A 318 -4.56 18.50 -4.60
C PRO A 318 -4.23 18.12 -3.16
N PRO A 319 -5.23 18.20 -2.26
CA PRO A 319 -5.14 17.62 -0.93
C PRO A 319 -4.59 16.19 -0.95
N THR A 320 -3.55 15.92 -0.16
CA THR A 320 -2.82 14.64 -0.20
C THR A 320 -2.80 13.93 1.16
N LEU A 321 -3.33 12.71 1.21
CA LEU A 321 -3.11 11.75 2.30
C LEU A 321 -1.90 10.86 1.97
N LEU A 322 -0.94 10.83 2.90
CA LEU A 322 0.26 10.00 2.85
C LEU A 322 0.19 8.97 3.98
N MET A 323 0.24 7.69 3.64
CA MET A 323 0.37 6.61 4.62
C MET A 323 1.71 5.91 4.46
N ALA A 324 2.37 5.53 5.55
CA ALA A 324 3.64 4.80 5.51
C ALA A 324 3.75 3.82 6.68
N GLY A 325 4.49 2.73 6.48
CA GLY A 325 4.88 1.86 7.58
C GLY A 325 6.02 2.50 8.37
N GLN A 326 6.02 2.38 9.69
CA GLN A 326 7.06 2.95 10.54
C GLN A 326 8.44 2.30 10.31
N ARG A 327 8.45 1.04 9.87
CA ARG A 327 9.65 0.21 9.73
C ARG A 327 9.76 -0.34 8.31
N ASP A 328 9.52 0.52 7.34
CA ASP A 328 9.59 0.15 5.93
C ASP A 328 11.06 -0.06 5.53
N THR A 329 11.45 -1.31 5.31
CA THR A 329 12.81 -1.66 4.94
C THR A 329 13.08 -1.58 3.45
N LEU A 330 12.03 -1.50 2.62
CA LEU A 330 12.18 -1.42 1.16
C LEU A 330 12.17 0.03 0.69
N VAL A 331 11.22 0.84 1.15
CA VAL A 331 11.09 2.26 0.80
C VAL A 331 11.36 3.10 2.04
N PRO A 332 12.50 3.82 2.11
CA PRO A 332 12.78 4.72 3.23
C PRO A 332 11.62 5.69 3.47
N GLN A 333 11.20 5.82 4.72
CA GLN A 333 10.02 6.61 5.10
C GLN A 333 10.29 8.12 5.21
N GLU A 334 11.53 8.52 5.47
CA GLU A 334 11.94 9.90 5.71
C GLU A 334 11.59 10.84 4.53
N PRO A 335 11.79 10.45 3.26
CA PRO A 335 11.30 11.23 2.12
C PRO A 335 9.79 11.47 2.11
N THR A 336 8.98 10.52 2.60
CA THR A 336 7.52 10.69 2.71
C THR A 336 7.20 11.71 3.81
N TYR A 337 7.97 11.73 4.90
CA TYR A 337 7.77 12.69 5.99
C TYR A 337 8.14 14.10 5.52
N HIS A 338 9.27 14.21 4.82
CA HIS A 338 9.68 15.47 4.20
C HIS A 338 8.67 15.96 3.15
N LEU A 339 8.07 15.06 2.36
CA LEU A 339 7.00 15.44 1.44
C LEU A 339 5.79 16.06 2.17
N ALA A 340 5.35 15.47 3.30
CA ALA A 340 4.29 16.02 4.12
C ALA A 340 4.64 17.40 4.71
N GLN A 341 5.90 17.59 5.13
CA GLN A 341 6.41 18.87 5.60
C GLN A 341 6.33 19.93 4.49
N VAL A 342 6.85 19.64 3.29
CA VAL A 342 6.79 20.56 2.15
C VAL A 342 5.35 20.92 1.78
N LEU A 343 4.42 19.96 1.78
CA LEU A 343 3.00 20.25 1.53
C LEU A 343 2.44 21.23 2.58
N THR A 344 2.79 21.02 3.86
CA THR A 344 2.38 21.89 4.97
C THR A 344 2.94 23.31 4.83
N GLU A 345 4.23 23.43 4.52
CA GLU A 345 4.91 24.72 4.27
C GLU A 345 4.28 25.48 3.10
N LYS A 346 3.87 24.75 2.05
CA LYS A 346 3.18 25.30 0.88
C LYS A 346 1.67 25.50 1.10
N LYS A 347 1.18 25.27 2.32
CA LYS A 347 -0.25 25.39 2.70
C LYS A 347 -1.18 24.50 1.87
N ILE A 348 -0.67 23.39 1.34
CA ILE A 348 -1.47 22.38 0.66
C ILE A 348 -2.04 21.43 1.73
N PRO A 349 -3.38 21.23 1.81
CA PRO A 349 -3.97 20.33 2.79
C PRO A 349 -3.38 18.93 2.69
N ASN A 350 -2.89 18.40 3.80
CA ASN A 350 -2.29 17.08 3.80
C ASN A 350 -2.47 16.39 5.16
N LYS A 351 -2.33 15.07 5.16
CA LYS A 351 -2.31 14.26 6.37
C LYS A 351 -1.26 13.16 6.20
N LEU A 352 -0.38 13.03 7.18
CA LEU A 352 0.59 11.92 7.27
C LEU A 352 0.11 10.93 8.32
N VAL A 353 0.04 9.65 7.95
CA VAL A 353 -0.33 8.55 8.87
C VAL A 353 0.79 7.51 8.86
N ILE A 354 1.40 7.31 10.03
CA ILE A 354 2.45 6.31 10.22
C ILE A 354 1.84 5.12 10.92
N ILE A 355 1.93 3.94 10.32
CA ILE A 355 1.41 2.72 10.95
C ILE A 355 2.55 2.09 11.77
N PRO A 356 2.41 1.95 13.11
CA PRO A 356 3.48 1.42 13.95
C PRO A 356 3.83 -0.02 13.59
N PHE A 357 5.09 -0.42 13.80
CA PHE A 357 5.59 -1.80 13.64
C PHE A 357 5.45 -2.43 12.23
N THR A 358 4.90 -1.70 11.25
CA THR A 358 4.65 -2.24 9.92
C THR A 358 5.79 -1.95 8.95
N ASN A 359 5.97 -2.87 8.01
CA ASN A 359 6.93 -2.80 6.90
C ASN A 359 6.21 -2.48 5.58
N HIS A 360 6.96 -2.47 4.46
CA HIS A 360 6.43 -2.32 3.12
C HIS A 360 5.33 -3.32 2.78
N ALA A 361 4.28 -2.82 2.12
CA ALA A 361 3.10 -3.62 1.78
C ALA A 361 2.53 -4.36 3.01
N TYR A 362 2.36 -3.60 4.10
CA TYR A 362 1.72 -4.07 5.35
C TYR A 362 0.29 -4.53 5.16
N ASP A 363 -0.31 -4.21 4.03
CA ASP A 363 -1.70 -4.40 3.68
C ASP A 363 -1.92 -5.52 2.66
N ARG A 364 -0.86 -6.25 2.28
CA ARG A 364 -0.91 -7.36 1.30
C ARG A 364 -1.95 -8.46 1.58
N ILE A 365 -2.37 -8.60 2.84
CA ILE A 365 -3.37 -9.58 3.25
C ILE A 365 -4.70 -8.87 3.43
N ASN A 366 -5.66 -9.16 2.56
CA ASN A 366 -7.01 -8.62 2.63
C ASN A 366 -7.62 -8.83 4.03
N GLY A 367 -8.14 -7.75 4.61
CA GLY A 367 -8.78 -7.71 5.91
C GLY A 367 -7.82 -7.55 7.07
N ASN A 368 -6.49 -7.62 6.88
CA ASN A 368 -5.55 -7.35 7.96
C ASN A 368 -5.63 -5.90 8.45
N LEU A 369 -4.98 -5.59 9.58
CA LEU A 369 -5.02 -4.25 10.20
C LEU A 369 -4.60 -3.13 9.23
N GLY A 370 -3.54 -3.34 8.46
CA GLY A 370 -3.03 -2.36 7.51
C GLY A 370 -3.98 -2.09 6.34
N SER A 371 -4.63 -3.14 5.82
CA SER A 371 -5.61 -3.03 4.74
C SER A 371 -6.90 -2.34 5.19
N GLN A 372 -7.35 -2.61 6.42
CA GLN A 372 -8.46 -1.89 7.03
C GLN A 372 -8.13 -0.41 7.17
N ALA A 373 -6.91 -0.09 7.63
CA ALA A 373 -6.46 1.28 7.81
C ALA A 373 -6.45 2.04 6.47
N TYR A 374 -5.84 1.44 5.44
CA TYR A 374 -5.76 2.04 4.11
C TYR A 374 -7.14 2.32 3.53
N LEU A 375 -8.05 1.34 3.58
CA LEU A 375 -9.42 1.49 3.08
C LEU A 375 -10.19 2.59 3.82
N LYS A 376 -10.23 2.54 5.16
CA LYS A 376 -11.03 3.47 5.93
C LYS A 376 -10.51 4.90 5.81
N LEU A 377 -9.21 5.10 6.00
CA LEU A 377 -8.60 6.42 5.98
C LEU A 377 -8.69 7.07 4.58
N SER A 378 -8.52 6.28 3.50
CA SER A 378 -8.69 6.80 2.14
C SER A 378 -10.14 7.18 1.86
N LYS A 379 -11.11 6.34 2.24
CA LYS A 379 -12.54 6.65 2.08
C LYS A 379 -12.95 7.89 2.85
N ASP A 380 -12.46 8.06 4.07
CA ASP A 380 -12.73 9.26 4.87
C ASP A 380 -12.09 10.50 4.25
N TRP A 381 -10.84 10.39 3.79
CA TRP A 381 -10.13 11.49 3.13
C TRP A 381 -10.88 12.00 1.90
N PHE A 382 -11.31 11.11 1.00
CA PHE A 382 -12.06 11.51 -0.18
C PHE A 382 -13.43 12.10 0.17
N LYS A 383 -14.08 11.64 1.25
CA LYS A 383 -15.34 12.24 1.72
C LYS A 383 -15.17 13.68 2.21
N THR A 384 -14.00 14.05 2.72
CA THR A 384 -13.67 15.43 3.12
C THR A 384 -13.60 16.38 1.91
N TYR A 385 -13.35 15.86 0.70
CA TYR A 385 -13.19 16.66 -0.52
C TYR A 385 -14.19 16.21 -1.61
N PRO A 386 -15.51 16.41 -1.40
CA PRO A 386 -16.54 15.78 -2.22
C PRO A 386 -16.61 16.27 -3.68
N GLU A 387 -16.11 17.47 -3.98
CA GLU A 387 -16.07 18.13 -5.29
C GLU A 387 -14.77 18.91 -5.43
N LYS A 388 -14.39 19.31 -6.65
CA LYS A 388 -13.24 20.20 -6.86
C LYS A 388 -13.43 21.47 -6.04
N ALA A 389 -12.38 21.89 -5.33
CA ALA A 389 -12.36 23.22 -4.76
C ALA A 389 -12.36 24.22 -5.92
N ASP A 390 -13.54 24.72 -6.29
CA ASP A 390 -13.63 25.91 -7.11
C ASP A 390 -12.84 27.00 -6.38
N GLY A 391 -11.87 27.60 -7.06
CA GLY A 391 -11.05 28.70 -6.55
C GLY A 391 -11.83 29.97 -6.21
N HIS A 392 -13.14 29.88 -5.96
CA HIS A 392 -14.03 30.96 -5.58
C HIS A 392 -15.18 30.46 -4.71
N LYS A 393 -14.95 30.26 -3.42
CA LYS A 393 -15.94 30.58 -2.38
C LYS A 393 -15.24 31.19 -1.17
N GLN A 394 -15.21 32.54 -1.24
CA GLN A 394 -14.96 33.59 -0.23
C GLN A 394 -13.68 33.53 0.60
#